data_AF-A0A2Z5X5U8-F1
#
_entry.id   AF-A0A2Z5X5U8-F1
#
_cell.length_a   1.000
_cell.length_b   1.000
_cell.length_c   1.000
_cell.angle_alpha   90.00
_cell.angle_beta   90.00
_cell.angle_gamma   90.00
#
_symmetry.space_group_name_H-M   'P 1'
#
loop_
_entity.id
_entity.type
_entity.pdbx_description
1 polymer ?
#
loop_
_entity_poly.entity_id
_entity_poly.type
_entity_poly.pdbx_seq_one_letter_code
_entity_poly.pdbx_strand_id
1 'polypeptide(L)'
;MSGLSTFRPEALEQWLPKTIQQRYVEILLQRIGMTRRRADCFVRLAIYLFLKDCQARKAMPKSPLTELSFPQGWVECSCLEASDVFYSDKDRGGDRSAGMMLNKLVDLGLIQKQFDGNCTQIKFHAMPELLRGNSLEPELTFAIDAFNPRSDAIPIANLLASNYNWLNRNNDAVTYRIANILRDWASQYAAGLRVLRRSDNQNPIGFYAFYPTKRESEIKFFEPPSRGLHLSQVTDVDPFQMALAGDTTCRSIFVRSWVIDSKYRQASQLSLLLDSQQTMIKMQQDFPNLWDMYTLIIHPSYAELCLALGFQKTSSDPKMPLYWMYQAVDRFLKLDMQNL
;
A
#
# COMPACT_ATOMS: atom_id res chain seq x y z
N MET A 1 7.07 -47.66 -11.67
CA MET A 1 5.83 -47.24 -10.98
C MET A 1 6.04 -47.45 -9.48
N SER A 2 6.39 -46.40 -8.75
CA SER A 2 6.53 -46.42 -7.28
C SER A 2 5.85 -45.17 -6.75
N GLY A 3 4.84 -45.38 -5.89
CA GLY A 3 3.82 -44.40 -5.52
C GLY A 3 4.36 -43.06 -5.05
N LEU A 4 3.96 -42.01 -5.76
CA LEU A 4 3.88 -40.66 -5.23
C LEU A 4 2.91 -40.73 -4.04
N SER A 5 3.43 -40.66 -2.81
CA SER A 5 2.58 -40.34 -1.66
C SER A 5 2.15 -38.89 -1.82
N THR A 6 1.06 -38.67 -2.55
CA THR A 6 0.46 -37.36 -2.81
C THR A 6 0.03 -36.78 -1.47
N PHE A 7 0.68 -35.70 -1.07
CA PHE A 7 0.31 -34.97 0.14
C PHE A 7 -1.16 -34.55 0.02
N ARG A 8 -2.00 -34.93 0.99
CA ARG A 8 -3.43 -34.61 0.94
C ARG A 8 -3.64 -33.16 1.38
N PRO A 9 -4.19 -32.29 0.54
CA PRO A 9 -4.46 -30.89 0.90
C PRO A 9 -5.40 -30.75 2.12
N GLU A 10 -6.24 -31.75 2.36
CA GLU A 10 -7.14 -31.87 3.51
C GLU A 10 -6.40 -32.00 4.86
N ALA A 11 -5.12 -32.38 4.85
CA ALA A 11 -4.30 -32.55 6.06
C ALA A 11 -3.46 -31.32 6.42
N LEU A 12 -3.58 -30.20 5.69
CA LEU A 12 -2.76 -29.00 5.95
C LEU A 12 -2.95 -28.44 7.38
N GLU A 13 -4.14 -28.60 7.98
CA GLU A 13 -4.40 -28.19 9.37
C GLU A 13 -3.60 -29.01 10.40
N GLN A 14 -3.17 -30.24 10.07
CA GLN A 14 -2.32 -31.06 10.94
C GLN A 14 -0.87 -30.57 10.95
N TRP A 15 -0.44 -29.94 9.84
CA TRP A 15 0.91 -29.44 9.66
C TRP A 15 1.09 -28.02 10.19
N LEU A 16 0.12 -27.12 10.00
CA LEU A 16 0.16 -25.80 10.62
C LEU A 16 -1.20 -25.54 11.29
N PRO A 17 -1.26 -25.41 12.62
CA PRO A 17 -2.50 -25.17 13.34
C PRO A 17 -3.27 -23.96 12.80
N LYS A 18 -4.60 -24.05 12.78
CA LYS A 18 -5.49 -23.02 12.22
C LYS A 18 -5.32 -21.65 12.86
N THR A 19 -5.03 -21.61 14.16
CA THR A 19 -4.71 -20.38 14.89
C THR A 19 -3.48 -19.67 14.34
N ILE A 20 -2.45 -20.44 13.97
CA ILE A 20 -1.22 -19.91 13.36
C ILE A 20 -1.48 -19.49 11.92
N GLN A 21 -2.26 -20.26 11.14
CA GLN A 21 -2.69 -19.86 9.80
C GLN A 21 -3.45 -18.53 9.81
N GLN A 22 -4.40 -18.36 10.75
CA GLN A 22 -5.18 -17.14 10.92
C GLN A 22 -4.31 -15.91 11.20
N ARG A 23 -3.28 -16.05 12.03
CA ARG A 23 -2.30 -14.97 12.28
C ARG A 23 -1.64 -14.51 10.98
N TYR A 24 -1.21 -15.42 10.11
CA TYR A 24 -0.62 -15.05 8.83
C TYR A 24 -1.64 -14.42 7.87
N VAL A 25 -2.89 -14.89 7.88
CA VAL A 25 -3.98 -14.28 7.12
C VAL A 25 -4.21 -12.84 7.57
N GLU A 26 -4.23 -12.56 8.87
CA GLU A 26 -4.37 -11.21 9.42
C GLU A 26 -3.22 -10.28 9.02
N ILE A 27 -1.98 -10.76 9.04
CA ILE A 27 -0.82 -10.01 8.55
C ILE A 27 -0.99 -9.68 7.06
N LEU A 28 -1.37 -10.68 6.25
CA LEU A 28 -1.56 -10.51 4.80
C LEU A 28 -2.68 -9.53 4.48
N LEU A 29 -3.75 -9.50 5.28
CA LEU A 29 -4.87 -8.58 5.10
C LEU A 29 -4.49 -7.09 5.21
N GLN A 30 -3.33 -6.78 5.78
CA GLN A 30 -2.79 -5.41 5.81
C GLN A 30 -2.24 -4.95 4.45
N ARG A 31 -2.05 -5.86 3.49
CA ARG A 31 -1.56 -5.52 2.14
C ARG A 31 -2.69 -5.03 1.24
N ILE A 32 -2.37 -4.02 0.44
CA ILE A 32 -3.30 -3.43 -0.54
C ILE A 32 -3.72 -4.50 -1.56
N GLY A 33 -5.03 -4.57 -1.85
CA GLY A 33 -5.59 -5.56 -2.77
C GLY A 33 -5.68 -6.97 -2.22
N MET A 34 -5.33 -7.21 -0.95
CA MET A 34 -5.54 -8.49 -0.30
C MET A 34 -7.01 -8.67 0.10
N THR A 35 -7.56 -9.85 -0.15
CA THR A 35 -8.85 -10.26 0.43
C THR A 35 -8.63 -11.49 1.29
N ARG A 36 -9.53 -11.76 2.24
CA ARG A 36 -9.41 -12.94 3.12
C ARG A 36 -9.25 -14.22 2.32
N ARG A 37 -10.02 -14.39 1.23
CA ARG A 37 -9.89 -15.55 0.34
C ARG A 37 -8.53 -15.65 -0.34
N ARG A 38 -7.93 -14.53 -0.76
CA ARG A 38 -6.59 -14.51 -1.39
C ARG A 38 -5.52 -14.87 -0.36
N ALA A 39 -5.61 -14.31 0.84
CA ALA A 39 -4.71 -14.60 1.95
C ALA A 39 -4.80 -16.08 2.37
N ASP A 40 -6.00 -16.63 2.52
CA ASP A 40 -6.21 -18.06 2.84
C ASP A 40 -5.57 -18.97 1.77
N CYS A 41 -5.86 -18.69 0.48
CA CYS A 41 -5.29 -19.47 -0.62
C CYS A 41 -3.76 -19.38 -0.64
N PHE A 42 -3.20 -18.21 -0.36
CA PHE A 42 -1.75 -18.02 -0.28
C PHE A 42 -1.11 -18.84 0.84
N VAL A 43 -1.66 -18.79 2.06
CA VAL A 43 -1.13 -19.54 3.21
C VAL A 43 -1.18 -21.05 2.93
N ARG A 44 -2.31 -21.55 2.39
CA ARG A 44 -2.43 -22.96 2.01
C ARG A 44 -1.43 -23.37 0.95
N LEU A 45 -1.22 -22.54 -0.07
CA LEU A 45 -0.21 -22.77 -1.11
C LEU A 45 1.19 -22.87 -0.52
N ALA A 46 1.54 -21.94 0.38
CA ALA A 46 2.85 -21.87 1.00
C ALA A 46 3.15 -23.13 1.81
N ILE A 47 2.22 -23.56 2.67
CA ILE A 47 2.35 -24.80 3.44
C ILE A 47 2.53 -25.99 2.51
N TYR A 48 1.66 -26.12 1.50
CA TYR A 48 1.69 -27.26 0.58
C TYR A 48 3.00 -27.34 -0.21
N LEU A 49 3.44 -26.23 -0.81
CA LEU A 49 4.65 -26.22 -1.64
C LEU A 49 5.94 -26.32 -0.81
N PHE A 50 5.94 -25.80 0.42
CA PHE A 50 7.05 -26.02 1.35
C PHE A 50 7.21 -27.51 1.69
N LEU A 51 6.11 -28.19 2.03
CA LEU A 51 6.15 -29.63 2.34
C LEU A 51 6.54 -30.46 1.12
N LYS A 52 6.07 -30.08 -0.07
CA LYS A 52 6.46 -30.71 -1.35
C LYS A 52 7.96 -30.56 -1.62
N ASP A 53 8.55 -29.39 -1.39
CA ASP A 53 9.99 -29.16 -1.53
C ASP A 53 10.81 -29.94 -0.48
N CYS A 54 10.38 -29.94 0.78
CA CYS A 54 10.99 -30.76 1.84
C CYS A 54 10.99 -32.26 1.50
N GLN A 55 9.88 -32.76 0.94
CA GLN A 55 9.76 -34.16 0.53
C GLN A 55 10.72 -34.48 -0.63
N ALA A 56 10.79 -33.62 -1.65
CA ALA A 56 11.73 -33.78 -2.77
C ALA A 56 13.19 -33.83 -2.28
N ARG A 57 13.51 -33.08 -1.23
CA ARG A 57 14.84 -33.04 -0.59
C ARG A 57 15.07 -34.12 0.47
N LYS A 58 14.07 -34.97 0.74
CA LYS A 58 14.09 -35.97 1.83
C LYS A 58 14.39 -35.35 3.22
N ALA A 59 13.99 -34.10 3.42
CA ALA A 59 14.22 -33.31 4.63
C ALA A 59 12.88 -32.86 5.23
N MET A 60 12.05 -33.82 5.63
CA MET A 60 10.73 -33.52 6.17
C MET A 60 10.83 -32.91 7.57
N PRO A 61 10.15 -31.78 7.82
CA PRO A 61 10.09 -31.18 9.14
C PRO A 61 9.21 -32.02 10.09
N LYS A 62 9.36 -31.81 11.40
CA LYS A 62 8.47 -32.39 12.40
C LYS A 62 7.13 -31.64 12.40
N SER A 63 6.03 -32.39 12.46
CA SER A 63 4.67 -31.84 12.61
C SER A 63 4.30 -31.74 14.10
N PRO A 64 3.51 -30.72 14.51
CA PRO A 64 3.10 -29.56 13.74
C PRO A 64 4.25 -28.55 13.58
N LEU A 65 4.26 -27.85 12.45
CA LEU A 65 5.07 -26.66 12.23
C LEU A 65 4.65 -25.59 13.24
N THR A 66 5.65 -24.85 13.73
CA THR A 66 5.44 -23.72 14.64
C THR A 66 5.31 -22.38 13.90
N GLU A 67 5.71 -22.34 12.62
CA GLU A 67 5.72 -21.15 11.78
C GLU A 67 5.53 -21.51 10.30
N LEU A 68 5.11 -20.53 9.50
CA LEU A 68 5.01 -20.67 8.05
C LEU A 68 6.40 -20.57 7.44
N SER A 69 6.76 -21.56 6.64
CA SER A 69 8.01 -21.60 5.87
C SER A 69 7.70 -21.65 4.38
N PHE A 70 8.71 -21.31 3.56
CA PHE A 70 8.59 -21.26 2.10
C PHE A 70 9.59 -22.20 1.44
N PRO A 71 9.26 -22.77 0.27
CA PRO A 71 10.18 -23.63 -0.47
C PRO A 71 11.42 -22.86 -0.94
N GLN A 72 12.54 -23.56 -1.03
CA GLN A 72 13.81 -22.99 -1.50
C GLN A 72 13.89 -23.03 -3.03
N GLY A 73 13.17 -22.11 -3.69
CA GLY A 73 13.24 -21.90 -5.13
C GLY A 73 11.95 -22.22 -5.86
N TRP A 74 12.07 -22.71 -7.09
CA TRP A 74 10.93 -23.06 -7.94
C TRP A 74 10.41 -24.45 -7.58
N VAL A 75 9.09 -24.56 -7.39
CA VAL A 75 8.41 -25.83 -7.12
C VAL A 75 7.29 -26.00 -8.13
N GLU A 76 7.19 -27.19 -8.71
CA GLU A 76 6.09 -27.54 -9.62
C GLU A 76 4.75 -27.52 -8.88
N CYS A 77 3.76 -26.86 -9.48
CA CYS A 77 2.39 -26.82 -9.00
C CYS A 77 1.45 -26.58 -10.18
N SER A 78 0.78 -27.64 -10.62
CA SER A 78 -0.27 -27.57 -11.64
C SER A 78 -1.49 -26.79 -11.14
N CYS A 79 -2.32 -26.30 -12.07
CA CYS A 79 -3.59 -25.66 -11.71
C CYS A 79 -4.55 -26.63 -10.99
N LEU A 80 -4.45 -27.92 -11.28
CA LEU A 80 -5.21 -28.98 -10.59
C LEU A 80 -4.77 -29.10 -9.14
N GLU A 81 -3.45 -29.25 -8.88
CA GLU A 81 -2.92 -29.28 -7.51
C GLU A 81 -3.26 -28.00 -6.75
N ALA A 82 -3.14 -26.83 -7.39
CA ALA A 82 -3.53 -25.57 -6.78
C ALA A 82 -5.05 -25.51 -6.47
N SER A 83 -5.89 -26.09 -7.32
CA SER A 83 -7.33 -26.20 -7.09
C SER A 83 -7.63 -27.03 -5.85
N ASP A 84 -7.00 -28.20 -5.74
CA ASP A 84 -7.15 -29.08 -4.59
C ASP A 84 -6.69 -28.37 -3.31
N VAL A 85 -5.59 -27.60 -3.36
CA VAL A 85 -5.08 -26.82 -2.23
C VAL A 85 -6.01 -25.68 -1.82
N PHE A 86 -6.60 -24.96 -2.78
CA PHE A 86 -7.44 -23.80 -2.49
C PHE A 86 -8.86 -24.16 -2.06
N TYR A 87 -9.38 -25.27 -2.58
CA TYR A 87 -10.80 -25.59 -2.51
C TYR A 87 -11.09 -26.99 -1.94
N SER A 88 -10.12 -27.66 -1.31
CA SER A 88 -10.31 -28.97 -0.65
C SER A 88 -11.56 -29.05 0.24
N ASP A 89 -11.90 -27.96 0.92
CA ASP A 89 -12.97 -27.94 1.93
C ASP A 89 -14.28 -27.34 1.39
N LYS A 90 -14.39 -27.11 0.07
CA LYS A 90 -15.52 -26.40 -0.55
C LYS A 90 -15.87 -26.97 -1.92
N ASP A 91 -17.15 -27.23 -2.15
CA ASP A 91 -17.71 -27.60 -3.48
C ASP A 91 -17.65 -26.49 -4.55
N ARG A 92 -16.74 -25.50 -4.42
CA ARG A 92 -16.71 -24.31 -5.28
C ARG A 92 -15.28 -23.92 -5.66
N GLY A 93 -14.93 -24.29 -6.89
CA GLY A 93 -13.71 -23.88 -7.58
C GLY A 93 -13.12 -25.06 -8.35
N GLY A 94 -12.59 -24.79 -9.54
CA GLY A 94 -11.84 -25.76 -10.33
C GLY A 94 -10.55 -25.15 -10.86
N ASP A 95 -9.80 -25.91 -11.65
CA ASP A 95 -8.48 -25.57 -12.17
C ASP A 95 -8.39 -24.17 -12.77
N ARG A 96 -9.42 -23.76 -13.53
CA ARG A 96 -9.49 -22.41 -14.12
C ARG A 96 -9.52 -21.31 -13.04
N SER A 97 -10.30 -21.52 -11.98
CA SER A 97 -10.38 -20.56 -10.87
C SER A 97 -9.11 -20.54 -10.02
N ALA A 98 -8.46 -21.69 -9.85
CA ALA A 98 -7.16 -21.78 -9.19
C ALA A 98 -6.08 -21.06 -10.00
N GLY A 99 -6.06 -21.25 -11.32
CA GLY A 99 -5.18 -20.51 -12.23
C GLY A 99 -5.38 -19.00 -12.16
N MET A 100 -6.64 -18.52 -12.09
CA MET A 100 -6.93 -17.10 -11.87
C MET A 100 -6.48 -16.61 -10.48
N MET A 101 -6.61 -17.44 -9.44
CA MET A 101 -6.12 -17.10 -8.10
C MET A 101 -4.60 -16.98 -8.08
N LEU A 102 -3.88 -17.91 -8.71
CA LEU A 102 -2.42 -17.84 -8.86
C LEU A 102 -2.00 -16.55 -9.57
N ASN A 103 -2.67 -16.19 -10.66
CA ASN A 103 -2.37 -14.93 -11.36
C ASN A 103 -2.60 -13.71 -10.45
N LYS A 104 -3.67 -13.69 -9.64
CA LYS A 104 -3.89 -12.62 -8.66
C LYS A 104 -2.79 -12.55 -7.60
N LEU A 105 -2.26 -13.69 -7.15
CA LEU A 105 -1.14 -13.72 -6.21
C LEU A 105 0.17 -13.23 -6.85
N VAL A 106 0.34 -13.47 -8.16
CA VAL A 106 1.43 -12.88 -8.97
C VAL A 106 1.27 -11.36 -9.07
N ASP A 107 0.08 -10.87 -9.41
CA ASP A 107 -0.22 -9.43 -9.52
C ASP A 107 0.00 -8.69 -8.19
N LEU A 108 -0.21 -9.39 -7.06
CA LEU A 108 0.06 -8.88 -5.70
C LEU A 108 1.53 -8.98 -5.28
N GLY A 109 2.41 -9.49 -6.16
CA GLY A 109 3.84 -9.63 -5.90
C GLY A 109 4.18 -10.66 -4.81
N LEU A 110 3.30 -11.64 -4.57
CA LEU A 110 3.52 -12.66 -3.53
C LEU A 110 4.28 -13.88 -4.06
N ILE A 111 4.05 -14.21 -5.33
CA ILE A 111 4.67 -15.36 -6.00
C ILE A 111 5.09 -14.99 -7.43
N GLN A 112 6.04 -15.73 -7.96
CA GLN A 112 6.34 -15.80 -9.38
C GLN A 112 5.77 -17.10 -9.94
N LYS A 113 5.36 -17.05 -11.21
CA LYS A 113 4.84 -18.19 -11.95
C LYS A 113 5.56 -18.27 -13.30
N GLN A 114 6.08 -19.44 -13.64
CA GLN A 114 6.64 -19.73 -14.96
C GLN A 114 6.12 -21.07 -15.48
N PHE A 115 6.10 -21.25 -16.79
CA PHE A 115 5.75 -22.52 -17.43
C PHE A 115 6.98 -23.03 -18.17
N ASP A 116 7.43 -24.23 -17.85
CA ASP A 116 8.67 -24.82 -18.39
C ASP A 116 8.44 -25.68 -19.65
N GLY A 117 7.22 -25.71 -20.17
CA GLY A 117 6.80 -26.56 -21.28
C GLY A 117 5.98 -27.78 -20.85
N ASN A 118 6.11 -28.21 -19.59
CA ASN A 118 5.39 -29.37 -19.04
C ASN A 118 4.50 -28.99 -17.86
N CYS A 119 5.04 -28.23 -16.90
CA CYS A 119 4.35 -27.87 -15.67
C CYS A 119 4.49 -26.39 -15.34
N THR A 120 3.52 -25.89 -14.57
CA THR A 120 3.63 -24.58 -13.95
C THR A 120 4.56 -24.70 -12.75
N GLN A 121 5.55 -23.83 -12.66
CA GLN A 121 6.44 -23.71 -11.52
C GLN A 121 6.13 -22.41 -10.77
N ILE A 122 6.15 -22.49 -9.44
CA ILE A 122 5.86 -21.39 -8.53
C ILE A 122 7.08 -21.13 -7.65
N LYS A 123 7.42 -19.86 -7.47
CA LYS A 123 8.44 -19.42 -6.51
C LYS A 123 7.85 -18.32 -5.62
N PHE A 124 8.10 -18.40 -4.32
CA PHE A 124 7.64 -17.38 -3.40
C PHE A 124 8.62 -16.20 -3.35
N HIS A 125 8.07 -15.00 -3.20
CA HIS A 125 8.87 -13.84 -2.82
C HIS A 125 9.13 -13.86 -1.32
N ALA A 126 10.35 -13.48 -0.91
CA ALA A 126 10.67 -13.32 0.50
C ALA A 126 9.78 -12.20 1.07
N MET A 127 9.02 -12.53 2.12
CA MET A 127 8.17 -11.58 2.84
C MET A 127 8.67 -11.46 4.27
N PRO A 128 9.50 -10.44 4.55
CA PRO A 128 10.06 -10.23 5.88
C PRO A 128 9.00 -10.22 6.98
N GLU A 129 7.81 -9.70 6.71
CA GLU A 129 6.71 -9.64 7.69
C GLU A 129 6.12 -11.01 8.06
N LEU A 130 6.25 -12.03 7.20
CA LEU A 130 5.79 -13.40 7.48
C LEU A 130 6.92 -14.27 8.06
N LEU A 131 8.17 -13.87 7.85
CA LEU A 131 9.38 -14.57 8.30
C LEU A 131 9.85 -14.12 9.70
N ARG A 132 9.07 -13.29 10.42
CA ARG A 132 9.45 -12.79 11.75
C ARG A 132 9.40 -13.88 12.81
N GLY A 133 10.45 -14.68 12.89
CA GLY A 133 11.00 -15.11 14.17
C GLY A 133 11.91 -13.99 14.69
N ASN A 134 11.54 -13.37 15.82
CA ASN A 134 12.29 -12.44 16.70
C ASN A 134 13.70 -12.00 16.23
N SER A 135 13.79 -11.41 15.05
CA SER A 135 15.00 -10.81 14.55
C SER A 135 14.91 -9.35 14.95
N LEU A 136 15.80 -8.91 15.85
CA LEU A 136 16.04 -7.50 16.11
C LEU A 136 16.46 -6.88 14.76
N GLU A 137 15.49 -6.35 14.01
CA GLU A 137 15.79 -5.56 12.83
C GLU A 137 16.71 -4.42 13.30
N PRO A 138 17.81 -4.14 12.56
CA PRO A 138 18.67 -3.01 12.91
C PRO A 138 17.80 -1.76 13.04
N GLU A 139 18.10 -0.92 14.03
CA GLU A 139 17.35 0.28 14.35
C GLU A 139 17.33 1.20 13.11
N LEU A 140 16.27 1.07 12.30
CA LEU A 140 16.11 1.80 11.05
C LEU A 140 15.84 3.26 11.41
N THR A 141 16.78 4.12 11.06
CA THR A 141 16.63 5.57 11.23
C THR A 141 16.05 6.20 9.98
N PHE A 142 15.22 7.22 10.16
CA PHE A 142 14.55 7.92 9.07
C PHE A 142 14.90 9.40 9.06
N ALA A 143 14.93 9.99 7.87
CA ALA A 143 15.14 11.41 7.66
C ALA A 143 13.98 11.98 6.83
N ILE A 144 13.63 13.24 7.08
CA ILE A 144 12.58 13.94 6.31
C ILE A 144 13.18 15.19 5.69
N ASP A 145 13.14 15.26 4.37
CA ASP A 145 13.74 16.32 3.58
C ASP A 145 12.70 17.04 2.71
N ALA A 146 13.11 18.19 2.17
CA ALA A 146 12.38 18.82 1.08
C ALA A 146 12.38 17.89 -0.14
N PHE A 147 11.25 17.82 -0.84
CA PHE A 147 11.15 17.10 -2.10
C PHE A 147 12.08 17.73 -3.15
N ASN A 148 12.92 16.90 -3.76
CA ASN A 148 13.79 17.25 -4.86
C ASN A 148 13.22 16.70 -6.18
N PRO A 149 12.69 17.55 -7.07
CA PRO A 149 12.05 17.10 -8.32
C PRO A 149 12.98 16.33 -9.26
N ARG A 150 14.31 16.48 -9.12
CA ARG A 150 15.30 15.76 -9.91
C ARG A 150 15.45 14.31 -9.48
N SER A 151 15.53 14.04 -8.17
CA SER A 151 15.81 12.70 -7.63
C SER A 151 14.57 11.96 -7.14
N ASP A 152 13.53 12.68 -6.70
CA ASP A 152 12.43 12.08 -5.94
C ASP A 152 11.18 11.86 -6.77
N ALA A 153 10.99 12.62 -7.86
CA ALA A 153 9.77 12.56 -8.66
C ALA A 153 9.45 11.14 -9.15
N ILE A 154 10.46 10.39 -9.61
CA ILE A 154 10.28 9.01 -10.11
C ILE A 154 10.02 8.00 -8.97
N PRO A 155 10.87 7.87 -7.93
CA PRO A 155 10.62 6.91 -6.87
C PRO A 155 9.32 7.20 -6.10
N ILE A 156 8.99 8.47 -5.86
CA ILE A 156 7.69 8.83 -5.25
C ILE A 156 6.53 8.53 -6.20
N ALA A 157 6.66 8.79 -7.50
CA ALA A 157 5.63 8.41 -8.46
C ALA A 157 5.38 6.89 -8.47
N ASN A 158 6.42 6.07 -8.35
CA ASN A 158 6.27 4.61 -8.22
C ASN A 158 5.56 4.23 -6.92
N LEU A 159 5.95 4.85 -5.79
CA LEU A 159 5.27 4.64 -4.52
C LEU A 159 3.77 5.00 -4.63
N LEU A 160 3.44 6.14 -5.22
CA LEU A 160 2.06 6.59 -5.40
C LEU A 160 1.29 5.72 -6.38
N ALA A 161 1.88 5.36 -7.52
CA ALA A 161 1.24 4.49 -8.52
C ALA A 161 0.81 3.16 -7.87
N SER A 162 1.70 2.55 -7.08
CA SER A 162 1.38 1.31 -6.36
C SER A 162 0.19 1.45 -5.40
N ASN A 163 0.02 2.60 -4.76
CA ASN A 163 -1.12 2.92 -3.90
C ASN A 163 -2.43 3.20 -4.66
N TYR A 164 -2.35 3.65 -5.92
CA TYR A 164 -3.51 3.96 -6.77
C TYR A 164 -3.83 2.86 -7.81
N ASN A 165 -3.08 1.76 -7.83
CA ASN A 165 -3.22 0.67 -8.82
C ASN A 165 -4.64 0.08 -8.91
N TRP A 166 -5.43 0.13 -7.83
CA TRP A 166 -6.82 -0.37 -7.86
C TRP A 166 -7.80 0.55 -8.62
N LEU A 167 -7.48 1.85 -8.75
CA LEU A 167 -8.21 2.81 -9.58
C LEU A 167 -7.67 2.85 -11.01
N ASN A 168 -6.36 2.70 -11.16
CA ASN A 168 -5.67 2.81 -12.43
C ASN A 168 -5.66 1.45 -13.14
N ARG A 169 -6.68 1.17 -13.95
CA ARG A 169 -6.67 -0.01 -14.84
C ARG A 169 -5.49 0.11 -15.82
N ASN A 170 -4.41 -0.65 -15.58
CA ASN A 170 -3.26 -0.92 -16.46
C ASN A 170 -2.95 0.17 -17.49
N ASN A 171 -2.32 1.26 -17.05
CA ASN A 171 -1.74 2.23 -17.98
C ASN A 171 -0.25 2.39 -17.65
N ASP A 172 0.60 1.88 -18.54
CA ASP A 172 2.06 1.87 -18.40
C ASP A 172 2.65 3.29 -18.26
N ALA A 173 1.89 4.34 -18.60
CA ALA A 173 2.30 5.74 -18.48
C ALA A 173 1.98 6.41 -17.13
N VAL A 174 1.36 5.73 -16.16
CA VAL A 174 0.91 6.34 -14.89
C VAL A 174 2.06 6.91 -14.08
N THR A 175 3.16 6.17 -13.90
CA THR A 175 4.33 6.67 -13.14
C THR A 175 4.93 7.91 -13.80
N TYR A 176 5.06 7.92 -15.14
CA TYR A 176 5.57 9.07 -15.88
C TYR A 176 4.70 10.31 -15.66
N ARG A 177 3.37 10.15 -15.76
CA ARG A 177 2.41 11.25 -15.52
C ARG A 177 2.51 11.78 -14.10
N ILE A 178 2.47 10.91 -13.09
CA ILE A 178 2.58 11.33 -11.68
C ILE A 178 3.91 12.06 -11.46
N ALA A 179 5.03 11.57 -12.01
CA ALA A 179 6.32 12.23 -11.86
C ALA A 179 6.33 13.66 -12.42
N ASN A 180 5.67 13.91 -13.56
CA ASN A 180 5.54 15.26 -14.11
C ASN A 180 4.65 16.14 -13.24
N ILE A 181 3.50 15.65 -12.78
CA ILE A 181 2.63 16.39 -11.86
C ILE A 181 3.40 16.82 -10.60
N LEU A 182 4.20 15.92 -10.02
CA LEU A 182 5.01 16.23 -8.84
C LEU A 182 6.08 17.30 -9.12
N ARG A 183 6.68 17.29 -10.31
CA ARG A 183 7.63 18.34 -10.74
C ARG A 183 6.93 19.67 -10.92
N ASP A 184 5.75 19.69 -11.53
CA ASP A 184 4.97 20.91 -11.74
C ASP A 184 4.51 21.50 -10.41
N TRP A 185 4.08 20.67 -9.46
CA TRP A 185 3.77 21.10 -8.10
C TRP A 185 4.99 21.67 -7.39
N ALA A 186 6.14 21.01 -7.48
CA ALA A 186 7.39 21.49 -6.89
C ALA A 186 7.84 22.83 -7.50
N SER A 187 7.61 23.04 -8.80
CA SER A 187 7.95 24.29 -9.49
C SER A 187 7.09 25.47 -9.02
N GLN A 188 5.87 25.22 -8.55
CA GLN A 188 4.95 26.22 -8.05
C GLN A 188 5.15 26.49 -6.55
N TYR A 189 5.26 25.43 -5.74
CA TYR A 189 5.45 25.56 -4.30
C TYR A 189 6.11 24.32 -3.68
N ALA A 190 7.44 24.22 -3.73
CA ALA A 190 8.19 23.07 -3.19
C ALA A 190 8.09 22.90 -1.66
N ALA A 191 7.84 23.96 -0.90
CA ALA A 191 7.87 23.92 0.56
C ALA A 191 6.78 23.01 1.15
N GLY A 192 5.65 22.83 0.45
CA GLY A 192 4.58 21.90 0.83
C GLY A 192 4.84 20.44 0.47
N LEU A 193 5.96 20.11 -0.19
CA LEU A 193 6.28 18.75 -0.63
C LEU A 193 7.45 18.19 0.17
N ARG A 194 7.22 17.10 0.88
CA ARG A 194 8.18 16.53 1.84
C ARG A 194 8.34 15.04 1.62
N VAL A 195 9.56 14.55 1.75
CA VAL A 195 9.93 13.16 1.47
C VAL A 195 10.53 12.53 2.72
N LEU A 196 9.97 11.40 3.12
CA LEU A 196 10.53 10.54 4.15
C LEU A 196 11.47 9.53 3.49
N ARG A 197 12.68 9.42 4.02
CA ARG A 197 13.72 8.53 3.53
C ARG A 197 14.21 7.62 4.63
N ARG A 198 14.77 6.48 4.23
CA ARG A 198 15.70 5.76 5.09
C ARG A 198 17.03 6.50 5.14
N SER A 199 17.61 6.65 6.33
CA SER A 199 18.85 7.39 6.48
C SER A 199 20.05 6.63 5.89
N ASP A 200 20.00 5.30 5.88
CA ASP A 200 21.11 4.43 5.47
C ASP A 200 21.38 4.43 3.96
N ASN A 201 20.34 4.54 3.14
CA ASN A 201 20.45 4.50 1.68
C ASN A 201 19.74 5.65 0.96
N GLN A 202 19.12 6.56 1.71
CA GLN A 202 18.42 7.74 1.18
C GLN A 202 17.22 7.41 0.27
N ASN A 203 16.78 6.15 0.23
CA ASN A 203 15.64 5.75 -0.57
C ASN A 203 14.36 6.37 -0.01
N PRO A 204 13.55 7.03 -0.86
CA PRO A 204 12.22 7.50 -0.47
C PRO A 204 11.31 6.34 -0.08
N ILE A 205 10.68 6.46 1.08
CA ILE A 205 9.72 5.48 1.64
C ILE A 205 8.40 6.12 2.04
N GLY A 206 8.30 7.45 2.00
CA GLY A 206 7.07 8.18 2.26
C GLY A 206 7.11 9.57 1.67
N PHE A 207 5.92 10.16 1.55
CA PHE A 207 5.72 11.45 0.92
C PHE A 207 4.42 12.07 1.42
N TYR A 208 4.41 13.39 1.58
CA TYR A 208 3.17 14.13 1.60
C TYR A 208 3.26 15.38 0.74
N ALA A 209 2.09 15.81 0.26
CA ALA A 209 1.91 16.99 -0.57
C ALA A 209 0.81 17.87 0.01
N PHE A 210 1.24 19.02 0.51
CA PHE A 210 0.42 20.12 0.99
C PHE A 210 0.28 21.14 -0.14
N TYR A 211 -0.91 21.16 -0.73
CA TYR A 211 -1.23 21.91 -1.94
C TYR A 211 -2.06 23.16 -1.57
N PRO A 212 -1.44 24.33 -1.39
CA PRO A 212 -2.19 25.56 -1.09
C PRO A 212 -3.10 25.85 -2.28
N THR A 213 -4.38 26.02 -2.03
CA THR A 213 -5.41 25.99 -3.08
C THR A 213 -5.92 27.39 -3.34
N LYS A 214 -5.93 27.81 -4.60
CA LYS A 214 -6.52 29.10 -4.99
C LYS A 214 -7.99 29.15 -4.60
N ARG A 215 -8.43 30.34 -4.19
CA ARG A 215 -9.81 30.57 -3.73
C ARG A 215 -10.87 30.12 -4.74
N GLU A 216 -10.63 30.29 -6.04
CA GLU A 216 -11.57 29.90 -7.10
C GLU A 216 -11.74 28.37 -7.18
N SER A 217 -10.76 27.60 -6.69
CA SER A 217 -10.81 26.14 -6.67
C SER A 217 -11.49 25.58 -5.42
N GLU A 218 -11.78 26.39 -4.38
CA GLU A 218 -12.37 25.90 -3.12
C GLU A 218 -13.74 25.26 -3.31
N ILE A 219 -14.52 25.73 -4.29
CA ILE A 219 -15.82 25.16 -4.64
C ILE A 219 -15.73 23.66 -4.95
N LYS A 220 -14.57 23.18 -5.42
CA LYS A 220 -14.33 21.78 -5.76
C LYS A 220 -14.33 20.84 -4.55
N PHE A 221 -14.06 21.33 -3.33
CA PHE A 221 -14.20 20.53 -2.11
C PHE A 221 -15.67 20.24 -1.74
N PHE A 222 -16.62 20.92 -2.38
CA PHE A 222 -18.06 20.72 -2.21
C PHE A 222 -18.70 19.97 -3.40
N GLU A 223 -17.91 19.72 -4.45
CA GLU A 223 -18.31 18.89 -5.59
C GLU A 223 -18.06 17.39 -5.32
N PRO A 224 -18.65 16.49 -6.12
CA PRO A 224 -18.37 15.06 -6.03
C PRO A 224 -16.87 14.74 -5.99
N PRO A 225 -16.36 14.02 -4.97
CA PRO A 225 -14.94 13.75 -4.77
C PRO A 225 -14.21 13.12 -5.96
N SER A 226 -14.92 12.39 -6.83
CA SER A 226 -14.38 11.89 -8.10
C SER A 226 -13.79 12.98 -8.98
N ARG A 227 -14.28 14.22 -8.90
CA ARG A 227 -13.74 15.35 -9.65
C ARG A 227 -12.41 15.87 -9.11
N GLY A 228 -11.95 15.39 -7.94
CA GLY A 228 -10.65 15.76 -7.38
C GLY A 228 -9.52 14.76 -7.64
N LEU A 229 -9.80 13.66 -8.34
CA LEU A 229 -8.87 12.56 -8.58
C LEU A 229 -7.84 12.86 -9.69
N HIS A 230 -6.96 13.84 -9.51
CA HIS A 230 -6.00 14.19 -10.56
C HIS A 230 -4.88 13.14 -10.75
N LEU A 231 -4.31 12.60 -9.66
CA LEU A 231 -3.20 11.63 -9.76
C LEU A 231 -3.62 10.29 -10.41
N SER A 232 -4.90 9.94 -10.35
CA SER A 232 -5.44 8.68 -10.91
C SER A 232 -6.18 8.84 -12.24
N GLN A 233 -6.65 10.04 -12.60
CA GLN A 233 -7.33 10.27 -13.88
C GLN A 233 -6.37 10.48 -15.04
N VAL A 234 -6.84 10.15 -16.25
CA VAL A 234 -6.10 10.34 -17.53
C VAL A 234 -6.19 11.79 -18.02
N THR A 235 -6.90 12.66 -17.31
CA THR A 235 -7.02 14.08 -17.67
C THR A 235 -5.74 14.83 -17.35
N ASP A 236 -5.21 15.57 -18.32
CA ASP A 236 -3.97 16.35 -18.18
C ASP A 236 -4.14 17.64 -17.37
N VAL A 237 -5.38 18.09 -17.14
CA VAL A 237 -5.67 19.34 -16.44
C VAL A 237 -6.08 19.05 -15.00
N ASP A 238 -5.33 19.61 -14.05
CA ASP A 238 -5.69 19.57 -12.64
C ASP A 238 -6.91 20.46 -12.37
N PRO A 239 -8.01 19.93 -11.81
CA PRO A 239 -9.20 20.72 -11.49
C PRO A 239 -8.99 21.72 -10.35
N PHE A 240 -7.91 21.59 -9.58
CA PHE A 240 -7.52 22.57 -8.56
C PHE A 240 -6.26 23.31 -8.98
N GLN A 241 -6.26 24.62 -8.79
CA GLN A 241 -5.10 25.47 -9.03
C GLN A 241 -4.35 25.74 -7.73
N MET A 242 -3.02 25.71 -7.79
CA MET A 242 -2.17 26.03 -6.65
C MET A 242 -2.10 27.54 -6.44
N ALA A 243 -2.23 27.99 -5.20
CA ALA A 243 -1.94 29.37 -4.83
C ALA A 243 -0.42 29.58 -4.74
N LEU A 244 0.04 30.79 -5.04
CA LEU A 244 1.45 31.17 -4.94
C LEU A 244 1.72 31.85 -3.61
N ALA A 245 2.93 31.68 -3.06
CA ALA A 245 3.33 32.32 -1.81
C ALA A 245 3.06 33.85 -1.85
N GLY A 246 2.50 34.39 -0.77
CA GLY A 246 2.02 35.77 -0.68
C GLY A 246 0.55 35.96 -1.06
N ASP A 247 -0.14 34.95 -1.56
CA ASP A 247 -1.58 35.00 -1.82
C ASP A 247 -2.38 35.07 -0.52
N THR A 248 -2.82 36.29 -0.17
CA THR A 248 -3.62 36.55 1.03
C THR A 248 -5.06 36.04 0.92
N THR A 249 -5.50 35.58 -0.25
CA THR A 249 -6.84 35.03 -0.46
C THR A 249 -6.89 33.51 -0.31
N CYS A 250 -5.74 32.85 -0.27
CA CYS A 250 -5.62 31.41 -0.04
C CYS A 250 -6.05 31.06 1.39
N ARG A 251 -7.16 30.32 1.51
CA ARG A 251 -7.69 29.85 2.81
C ARG A 251 -7.59 28.35 3.00
N SER A 252 -7.52 27.62 1.89
CA SER A 252 -7.60 26.17 1.90
C SER A 252 -6.29 25.53 1.48
N ILE A 253 -5.98 24.39 2.10
CA ILE A 253 -4.96 23.46 1.67
C ILE A 253 -5.58 22.12 1.32
N PHE A 254 -5.20 21.57 0.18
CA PHE A 254 -5.49 20.20 -0.18
C PHE A 254 -4.30 19.33 0.19
N VAL A 255 -4.49 18.41 1.13
CA VAL A 255 -3.59 17.27 1.34
C VAL A 255 -3.76 16.30 0.17
N ARG A 256 -2.97 16.51 -0.89
CA ARG A 256 -3.05 15.75 -2.15
C ARG A 256 -2.57 14.31 -2.02
N SER A 257 -1.62 14.12 -1.11
CA SER A 257 -1.06 12.82 -0.82
C SER A 257 -0.51 12.82 0.59
N TRP A 258 -0.67 11.68 1.26
CA TRP A 258 0.01 11.35 2.49
C TRP A 258 0.23 9.85 2.49
N VAL A 259 1.45 9.43 2.22
CA VAL A 259 1.78 8.02 2.02
C VAL A 259 3.06 7.66 2.77
N ILE A 260 3.03 6.48 3.38
CA ILE A 260 4.23 5.79 3.86
C ILE A 260 4.08 4.35 3.40
N ASP A 261 5.15 3.82 2.81
CA ASP A 261 5.27 2.40 2.51
C ASP A 261 4.92 1.59 3.76
N SER A 262 4.03 0.62 3.59
CA SER A 262 3.45 -0.16 4.69
C SER A 262 4.52 -0.81 5.57
N LYS A 263 5.69 -1.17 5.01
CA LYS A 263 6.79 -1.78 5.76
C LYS A 263 7.35 -0.84 6.83
N TYR A 264 7.35 0.47 6.59
CA TYR A 264 7.98 1.45 7.46
C TYR A 264 6.97 2.32 8.23
N ARG A 265 5.68 2.21 7.93
CA ARG A 265 4.61 3.07 8.50
C ARG A 265 4.67 3.17 10.01
N GLN A 266 4.62 2.06 10.72
CA GLN A 266 4.58 2.07 12.19
C GLN A 266 5.79 2.78 12.82
N ALA A 267 6.98 2.56 12.27
CA ALA A 267 8.22 3.09 12.82
C ALA A 267 8.48 4.56 12.46
N SER A 268 7.81 5.11 11.45
CA SER A 268 8.13 6.44 10.89
C SER A 268 6.96 7.43 10.86
N GLN A 269 5.73 6.97 11.12
CA GLN A 269 4.53 7.81 11.05
C GLN A 269 4.61 9.03 11.97
N LEU A 270 5.05 8.86 13.22
CA LEU A 270 5.16 9.98 14.17
C LEU A 270 6.09 11.08 13.66
N SER A 271 7.26 10.72 13.13
CA SER A 271 8.20 11.68 12.57
C SER A 271 7.58 12.48 11.42
N LEU A 272 6.81 11.82 10.56
CA LEU A 272 6.14 12.47 9.44
C LEU A 272 5.01 13.41 9.90
N LEU A 273 4.25 13.01 10.92
CA LEU A 273 3.22 13.86 11.53
C LEU A 273 3.83 15.13 12.15
N LEU A 274 4.94 15.00 12.87
CA LEU A 274 5.64 16.16 13.45
C LEU A 274 6.19 17.10 12.37
N ASP A 275 6.83 16.58 11.32
CA ASP A 275 7.31 17.41 10.19
C ASP A 275 6.15 18.12 9.48
N SER A 276 4.98 17.49 9.41
CA SER A 276 3.79 18.08 8.80
C SER A 276 3.26 19.29 9.58
N GLN A 277 3.25 19.26 10.91
CA GLN A 277 2.91 20.45 11.72
C GLN A 277 3.93 21.56 11.49
N GLN A 278 5.23 21.24 11.49
CA GLN A 278 6.28 22.22 11.25
C GLN A 278 6.20 22.83 9.84
N THR A 279 5.88 22.01 8.85
CA THR A 279 5.65 22.46 7.48
C THR A 279 4.44 23.39 7.41
N MET A 280 3.33 23.03 8.04
CA MET A 280 2.12 23.85 8.06
C MET A 280 2.35 25.21 8.74
N ILE A 281 3.12 25.27 9.83
CA ILE A 281 3.52 26.54 10.48
C ILE A 281 4.28 27.44 9.51
N LYS A 282 5.23 26.88 8.74
CA LYS A 282 5.96 27.64 7.72
C LYS A 282 5.02 28.12 6.61
N MET A 283 4.10 27.25 6.16
CA MET A 283 3.12 27.62 5.14
C MET A 283 2.20 28.76 5.58
N GLN A 284 1.86 28.88 6.88
CA GLN A 284 1.08 30.03 7.37
C GLN A 284 1.81 31.37 7.23
N GLN A 285 3.14 31.37 7.10
CA GLN A 285 3.91 32.60 6.81
C GLN A 285 3.75 33.01 5.35
N ASP A 286 3.73 32.03 4.44
CA ASP A 286 3.53 32.24 3.01
C ASP A 286 2.06 32.55 2.66
N PHE A 287 1.13 32.00 3.44
CA PHE A 287 -0.32 32.12 3.26
C PHE A 287 -1.00 32.51 4.59
N PRO A 288 -1.05 33.81 4.93
CA PRO A 288 -1.49 34.27 6.25
C PRO A 288 -2.92 33.87 6.64
N ASN A 289 -3.78 33.60 5.66
CA ASN A 289 -5.18 33.25 5.87
C ASN A 289 -5.46 31.74 5.70
N LEU A 290 -4.44 30.88 5.79
CA LEU A 290 -4.60 29.44 5.67
C LEU A 290 -5.33 28.85 6.90
N TRP A 291 -6.59 28.46 6.71
CA TRP A 291 -7.51 28.05 7.78
C TRP A 291 -8.02 26.62 7.62
N ASP A 292 -8.20 26.17 6.40
CA ASP A 292 -8.98 24.96 6.11
C ASP A 292 -8.11 23.88 5.46
N MET A 293 -8.12 22.67 6.02
CA MET A 293 -7.45 21.50 5.46
C MET A 293 -8.47 20.51 4.90
N TYR A 294 -8.30 20.15 3.64
CA TYR A 294 -9.10 19.13 2.98
C TYR A 294 -8.25 17.95 2.53
N THR A 295 -8.83 16.76 2.57
CA THR A 295 -8.21 15.55 2.01
C THR A 295 -9.25 14.67 1.34
N LEU A 296 -8.81 13.97 0.29
CA LEU A 296 -9.63 13.01 -0.42
C LEU A 296 -9.34 11.61 0.09
N ILE A 297 -10.33 10.96 0.71
CA ILE A 297 -10.16 9.56 1.10
C ILE A 297 -10.42 8.67 -0.10
N ILE A 298 -9.32 8.08 -0.56
CA ILE A 298 -9.30 7.17 -1.70
C ILE A 298 -9.33 5.72 -1.18
N HIS A 299 -8.63 5.41 -0.08
CA HIS A 299 -8.63 4.07 0.51
C HIS A 299 -8.98 4.11 2.01
N PRO A 300 -9.83 3.20 2.53
CA PRO A 300 -10.24 3.18 3.94
C PRO A 300 -9.08 3.15 4.95
N SER A 301 -7.95 2.52 4.60
CA SER A 301 -6.76 2.47 5.48
C SER A 301 -6.15 3.83 5.82
N TYR A 302 -6.45 4.88 5.03
CA TYR A 302 -6.01 6.24 5.32
C TYR A 302 -7.06 7.03 6.11
N ALA A 303 -8.32 6.55 6.14
CA ALA A 303 -9.39 7.19 6.89
C ALA A 303 -9.16 7.14 8.39
N GLU A 304 -8.65 6.03 8.92
CA GLU A 304 -8.39 5.84 10.37
C GLU A 304 -7.42 6.90 10.90
N LEU A 305 -6.31 7.12 10.19
CA LEU A 305 -5.36 8.17 10.55
C LEU A 305 -6.00 9.56 10.48
N CYS A 306 -6.75 9.86 9.41
CA CYS A 306 -7.44 11.15 9.30
C CYS A 306 -8.43 11.37 10.46
N LEU A 307 -9.19 10.34 10.87
CA LEU A 307 -10.08 10.41 12.01
C LEU A 307 -9.33 10.65 13.32
N ALA A 308 -8.20 9.96 13.55
CA ALA A 308 -7.33 10.19 14.71
C ALA A 308 -6.79 11.63 14.74
N LEU A 309 -6.47 12.19 13.57
CA LEU A 309 -6.09 13.60 13.39
C LEU A 309 -7.28 14.58 13.46
N GLY A 310 -8.47 14.11 13.84
CA GLY A 310 -9.67 14.90 14.03
C GLY A 310 -10.33 15.39 12.75
N PHE A 311 -9.93 14.87 11.58
CA PHE A 311 -10.64 15.16 10.34
C PHE A 311 -12.06 14.60 10.39
N GLN A 312 -12.99 15.32 9.79
CA GLN A 312 -14.39 14.96 9.72
C GLN A 312 -14.80 14.72 8.28
N LYS A 313 -15.55 13.66 8.03
CA LYS A 313 -16.14 13.38 6.72
C LYS A 313 -17.19 14.45 6.38
N THR A 314 -17.11 14.99 5.18
CA THR A 314 -18.04 16.03 4.70
C THR A 314 -19.00 15.48 3.64
N SER A 315 -18.60 15.49 2.37
CA SER A 315 -19.42 15.00 1.26
C SER A 315 -18.87 13.70 0.67
N SER A 316 -19.78 12.81 0.27
CA SER A 316 -19.44 11.54 -0.38
C SER A 316 -19.70 11.61 -1.88
N ASP A 317 -18.97 10.80 -2.64
CA ASP A 317 -19.22 10.66 -4.06
C ASP A 317 -20.48 9.80 -4.31
N PRO A 318 -21.37 10.19 -5.24
CA PRO A 318 -22.60 9.45 -5.50
C PRO A 318 -22.37 8.12 -6.23
N LYS A 319 -21.21 7.93 -6.88
CA LYS A 319 -20.95 6.78 -7.76
C LYS A 319 -19.76 5.94 -7.32
N MET A 320 -18.84 6.51 -6.54
CA MET A 320 -17.65 5.82 -6.06
C MET A 320 -17.56 5.86 -4.53
N PRO A 321 -16.87 4.91 -3.89
CA PRO A 321 -16.68 4.90 -2.43
C PRO A 321 -15.60 5.91 -1.99
N LEU A 322 -15.72 7.16 -2.45
CA LEU A 322 -14.81 8.27 -2.18
C LEU A 322 -15.54 9.31 -1.35
N TYR A 323 -14.81 10.04 -0.52
CA TYR A 323 -15.37 11.15 0.23
C TYR A 323 -14.31 12.17 0.61
N TRP A 324 -14.74 13.42 0.75
CA TRP A 324 -13.94 14.48 1.31
C TRP A 324 -13.91 14.37 2.83
N MET A 325 -12.76 14.71 3.41
CA MET A 325 -12.64 14.99 4.83
C MET A 325 -12.04 16.37 5.04
N TYR A 326 -12.39 17.00 6.16
CA TYR A 326 -12.03 18.36 6.52
C TYR A 326 -11.49 18.45 7.95
N GLN A 327 -10.51 19.33 8.17
CA GLN A 327 -10.03 19.75 9.48
C GLN A 327 -9.60 21.22 9.43
N ALA A 328 -9.78 21.97 10.51
CA ALA A 328 -9.23 23.31 10.62
C ALA A 328 -7.72 23.26 10.91
N VAL A 329 -6.92 24.06 10.21
CA VAL A 329 -5.45 24.15 10.34
C VAL A 329 -5.05 24.42 11.79
N ASP A 330 -5.73 25.35 12.46
CA ASP A 330 -5.39 25.73 13.83
C ASP A 330 -5.60 24.57 14.83
N ARG A 331 -6.61 23.73 14.60
CA ARG A 331 -6.85 22.51 15.39
C ARG A 331 -5.80 21.46 15.12
N PHE A 332 -5.46 21.23 13.85
CA PHE A 332 -4.40 20.31 13.46
C PHE A 332 -3.05 20.68 14.10
N LEU A 333 -2.71 21.96 14.13
CA LEU A 333 -1.48 22.48 14.74
C LEU A 333 -1.45 22.33 16.27
N LYS A 334 -2.61 22.20 16.93
CA LYS A 334 -2.72 22.01 18.39
C LYS A 334 -2.73 20.54 18.81
N LEU A 335 -2.75 19.60 17.86
CA LEU A 335 -2.75 18.17 18.17
C LEU A 335 -1.42 17.76 18.82
N ASP A 336 -1.52 16.95 19.87
CA ASP A 336 -0.38 16.27 20.45
C ASP A 336 -0.12 14.96 19.70
N MET A 337 0.78 15.03 18.72
CA MET A 337 1.06 13.91 17.83
C MET A 337 1.67 12.71 18.56
N GLN A 338 2.27 12.90 19.74
CA GLN A 338 2.92 11.81 20.49
C GLN A 338 1.90 10.88 21.17
N ASN A 339 0.68 11.37 21.41
CA ASN A 339 -0.38 10.67 22.13
C ASN A 339 -1.54 10.21 21.22
N LEU A 340 -1.30 10.13 19.91
CA LEU A 340 -2.27 9.68 18.88
C LEU A 340 -2.34 8.18 18.69
#